data_AF-A0A3S0BVF7-F1
#
_entry.id   AF-A0A3S0BVF7-F1
#
_cell.length_a   1.000
_cell.length_b   1.000
_cell.length_c   1.000
_cell.angle_alpha   90.00
_cell.angle_beta   90.00
_cell.angle_gamma   90.00
#
_symmetry.space_group_name_H-M   'P 1'
#
loop_
_entity.id
_entity.type
_entity.pdbx_description
1 polymer ?
#
loop_
_entity_poly.entity_id
_entity_poly.type
_entity_poly.pdbx_seq_one_letter_code
_entity_poly.pdbx_strand_id
1 'polypeptide(L)'
;MFPFIVGRAASLSGAALQGFAGLLSSLNRVGQFALIVAFLSGGAMVSQIDPMPSGLWMGVAVVLLLIVGAVTGMMGSRIKKMVKNSQAGQSASEDAGKIKSFSWIAAIAVVLAILIMTNPQILS
;
A
#
# COMPACT_ATOMS: atom_id res chain seq x y z
N MET A 1 -0.60 4.72 -0.87
CA MET A 1 0.46 5.71 -0.56
C MET A 1 1.01 6.23 -1.87
N PHE A 2 0.87 7.52 -2.16
CA PHE A 2 1.40 8.08 -3.42
C PHE A 2 2.93 8.18 -3.33
N PRO A 3 3.69 7.52 -4.23
CA PRO A 3 5.15 7.48 -4.14
C PRO A 3 5.81 8.86 -4.18
N PHE A 4 5.15 9.83 -4.81
CA PHE A 4 5.60 11.22 -4.91
C PHE A 4 5.54 11.96 -3.57
N ILE A 5 4.54 11.66 -2.72
CA ILE A 5 4.39 12.26 -1.38
C ILE A 5 5.52 11.76 -0.48
N VAL A 6 5.83 10.47 -0.54
CA VAL A 6 6.95 9.86 0.21
C VAL A 6 8.30 10.45 -0.19
N GLY A 7 8.51 10.74 -1.47
CA GLY A 7 9.74 11.37 -1.95
C GLY A 7 10.04 12.71 -1.27
N ARG A 8 9.00 13.48 -0.91
CA ARG A 8 9.15 14.73 -0.14
C ARG A 8 9.45 14.51 1.34
N ALA A 9 9.11 13.36 1.92
CA ALA A 9 9.50 13.03 3.29
C ALA A 9 11.02 13.05 3.47
N ALA A 10 11.74 12.52 2.46
CA ALA A 10 13.19 12.36 2.49
C ALA A 10 13.96 13.68 2.54
N SER A 11 13.33 14.79 2.13
CA SER A 11 13.93 16.13 2.17
C SER A 11 13.61 16.91 3.45
N LEU A 12 12.78 16.36 4.35
CA LEU A 12 12.38 17.02 5.60
C LEU A 12 13.21 16.51 6.78
N SER A 13 13.44 17.37 7.77
CA SER A 13 14.14 17.03 9.02
C SER A 13 13.42 17.59 10.25
N GLY A 14 13.75 17.06 11.43
CA GLY A 14 13.25 17.56 12.71
C GLY A 14 11.72 17.53 12.83
N ALA A 15 11.13 18.61 13.36
CA ALA A 15 9.70 18.72 13.61
C ALA A 15 8.84 18.57 12.34
N ALA A 16 9.32 19.06 11.19
CA ALA A 16 8.62 18.95 9.92
C ALA A 16 8.50 17.48 9.46
N LEU A 17 9.57 16.69 9.62
CA LEU A 17 9.55 15.26 9.30
C LEU A 17 8.58 14.51 10.21
N GLN A 18 8.52 14.88 11.49
CA GLN A 18 7.68 14.21 12.48
C GLN A 18 6.19 14.42 12.20
N GLY A 19 5.78 15.66 11.90
CA GLY A 19 4.41 15.97 11.47
C GLY A 19 4.05 15.25 10.16
N PHE A 20 4.95 15.26 9.19
CA PHE A 20 4.75 14.57 7.91
C PHE A 20 4.62 13.06 8.07
N ALA A 21 5.49 12.43 8.86
CA ALA A 21 5.43 11.01 9.16
C ALA A 21 4.14 10.63 9.92
N GLY A 22 3.65 11.51 10.79
CA GLY A 22 2.34 11.37 11.44
C GLY A 22 1.20 11.32 10.43
N LEU A 23 1.17 12.27 9.48
CA LEU A 23 0.21 12.27 8.38
C LEU A 23 0.31 10.98 7.54
N LEU A 24 1.53 10.57 7.18
CA LEU A 24 1.72 9.34 6.42
C LEU A 24 1.21 8.11 7.20
N SER A 25 1.50 8.02 8.49
CA SER A 25 1.01 6.90 9.30
C SER A 25 -0.52 6.86 9.34
N SER A 26 -1.18 8.01 9.44
CA SER A 26 -2.65 8.09 9.43
C SER A 26 -3.23 7.67 8.09
N LEU A 27 -2.68 8.19 6.98
CA LEU A 27 -3.11 7.80 5.63
C LEU A 27 -2.88 6.30 5.37
N ASN A 28 -1.79 5.73 5.89
CA ASN A 28 -1.51 4.31 5.76
C ASN A 28 -2.58 3.46 6.47
N ARG A 29 -3.02 3.88 7.67
CA ARG A 29 -4.09 3.19 8.39
C ARG A 29 -5.43 3.29 7.66
N VAL A 30 -5.78 4.47 7.15
CA VAL A 30 -6.99 4.64 6.33
C VAL A 30 -6.96 3.73 5.10
N GLY A 31 -5.83 3.67 4.41
CA GLY A 31 -5.64 2.78 3.27
C GLY A 31 -5.77 1.29 3.64
N GLN A 32 -5.27 0.88 4.81
CA GLN A 32 -5.43 -0.49 5.30
C GLN A 32 -6.90 -0.83 5.61
N PHE A 33 -7.65 0.08 6.24
CA PHE A 33 -9.09 -0.13 6.44
C PHE A 33 -9.85 -0.20 5.12
N ALA A 34 -9.54 0.68 4.17
CA ALA A 34 -10.13 0.64 2.83
C ALA A 34 -9.81 -0.69 2.11
N LEU A 35 -8.59 -1.20 2.25
CA LEU A 35 -8.19 -2.49 1.68
C LEU A 35 -8.98 -3.66 2.28
N ILE A 36 -9.18 -3.67 3.61
CA ILE A 36 -9.98 -4.70 4.29
C ILE A 36 -11.43 -4.65 3.79
N VAL A 37 -12.02 -3.45 3.72
CA VAL A 37 -13.38 -3.26 3.21
C VAL A 37 -13.49 -3.76 1.78
N ALA A 38 -12.56 -3.38 0.90
CA ALA A 38 -12.55 -3.81 -0.50
C ALA A 38 -12.38 -5.33 -0.66
N PHE A 39 -11.55 -5.95 0.19
CA PHE A 39 -11.34 -7.40 0.18
C PHE A 39 -12.62 -8.16 0.56
N LEU A 40 -13.28 -7.74 1.65
CA LEU A 40 -14.51 -8.37 2.12
C LEU A 40 -15.69 -8.12 1.17
N SER A 41 -15.86 -6.87 0.69
CA SER A 41 -16.93 -6.53 -0.24
C SER A 41 -16.75 -7.22 -1.59
N GLY A 42 -15.53 -7.20 -2.15
CA GLY A 42 -15.20 -7.89 -3.39
C GLY A 42 -15.41 -9.40 -3.27
N GLY A 43 -14.97 -10.02 -2.17
CA GLY A 43 -15.20 -11.44 -1.91
C GLY A 43 -16.70 -11.80 -1.84
N ALA A 44 -17.50 -10.98 -1.18
CA ALA A 44 -18.96 -11.18 -1.11
C ALA A 44 -19.67 -10.96 -2.45
N MET A 45 -19.14 -10.09 -3.32
CA MET A 45 -19.67 -9.88 -4.66
C MET A 45 -19.38 -11.07 -5.56
N VAL A 46 -18.17 -11.65 -5.51
CA VAL A 46 -17.81 -12.82 -6.33
C VAL A 46 -18.72 -14.02 -6.07
N SER A 47 -19.17 -14.24 -4.84
CA SER A 47 -20.09 -15.34 -4.52
C SER A 47 -21.51 -15.15 -5.08
N GLN A 48 -21.84 -13.97 -5.60
CA GLN A 48 -23.15 -13.62 -6.15
C GLN A 48 -23.15 -13.54 -7.69
N ILE A 49 -21.99 -13.70 -8.34
CA ILE A 49 -21.86 -13.60 -9.80
C ILE A 49 -22.13 -14.98 -10.42
N ASP A 50 -23.03 -15.03 -11.40
CA ASP A 50 -23.36 -16.20 -12.21
C ASP A 50 -23.24 -15.85 -13.72
N PRO A 51 -22.47 -16.59 -14.53
CA PRO A 51 -21.60 -17.71 -14.17
C PRO A 51 -20.40 -17.29 -13.33
N MET A 52 -19.98 -18.20 -12.45
CA MET A 52 -18.89 -17.96 -11.51
C MET A 52 -17.57 -17.62 -12.26
N PRO A 53 -16.84 -16.55 -11.85
CA PRO A 53 -15.58 -16.17 -12.50
C PRO A 53 -14.50 -17.25 -12.44
N SER A 54 -13.48 -17.17 -13.31
CA SER A 54 -12.38 -18.12 -13.32
C SER A 54 -11.61 -18.13 -11.99
N GLY A 55 -11.22 -19.32 -11.53
CA GLY A 55 -10.43 -19.46 -10.30
C GLY A 55 -9.06 -18.78 -10.39
N LEU A 56 -8.49 -18.71 -11.59
CA LEU A 56 -7.22 -18.02 -11.87
C LEU A 56 -7.37 -16.51 -11.63
N TRP A 57 -8.43 -15.90 -12.17
CA TRP A 57 -8.72 -14.49 -12.00
C TRP A 57 -8.89 -14.11 -10.53
N MET A 58 -9.70 -14.89 -9.80
CA MET A 58 -9.94 -14.67 -8.38
C MET A 58 -8.65 -14.81 -7.57
N GLY A 59 -7.85 -15.85 -7.85
CA GLY A 59 -6.56 -16.06 -7.19
C GLY A 59 -5.60 -14.89 -7.40
N VAL A 60 -5.47 -14.39 -8.63
CA VAL A 60 -4.60 -13.25 -8.95
C VAL A 60 -5.08 -11.97 -8.26
N ALA A 61 -6.39 -11.69 -8.27
CA ALA A 61 -6.96 -10.52 -7.59
C ALA A 61 -6.65 -10.56 -6.08
N VAL A 62 -6.85 -11.71 -5.42
CA VAL A 62 -6.54 -11.90 -3.99
C VAL A 62 -5.06 -11.68 -3.70
N VAL A 63 -4.16 -12.28 -4.50
CA VAL A 63 -2.71 -12.13 -4.32
C VAL A 63 -2.28 -10.66 -4.45
N LEU A 64 -2.83 -9.93 -5.42
CA LEU A 64 -2.53 -8.50 -5.59
C LEU A 64 -2.96 -7.68 -4.37
N LEU A 65 -4.16 -7.92 -3.83
CA LEU A 65 -4.62 -7.25 -2.60
C LEU A 65 -3.73 -7.59 -1.39
N LEU A 66 -3.29 -8.84 -1.26
CA LEU A 66 -2.36 -9.25 -0.20
C LEU A 66 -0.99 -8.57 -0.33
N ILE A 67 -0.47 -8.42 -1.54
CA ILE A 67 0.78 -7.68 -1.80
C ILE A 67 0.62 -6.22 -1.34
N VAL A 68 -0.49 -5.57 -1.66
CA VAL A 68 -0.76 -4.19 -1.22
C VAL A 68 -0.78 -4.12 0.32
N GLY A 69 -1.50 -5.04 0.98
CA GLY A 69 -1.58 -5.10 2.44
C GLY A 69 -0.22 -5.32 3.11
N ALA A 70 0.56 -6.28 2.62
CA ALA A 70 1.88 -6.60 3.14
C ALA A 70 2.87 -5.43 2.98
N VAL A 71 2.94 -4.84 1.79
CA VAL A 71 3.88 -3.75 1.48
C VAL A 71 3.54 -2.49 2.26
N THR A 72 2.26 -2.13 2.35
CA THR A 72 1.81 -0.98 3.15
C THR A 72 1.98 -1.21 4.65
N GLY A 73 1.86 -2.46 5.13
CA GLY A 73 2.19 -2.85 6.50
C GLY A 73 3.69 -2.65 6.83
N MET A 74 4.57 -3.16 5.96
CA MET A 74 6.03 -2.99 6.11
C MET A 74 6.43 -1.50 6.06
N MET A 75 5.81 -0.73 5.18
CA MET A 75 6.04 0.71 5.06
C MET A 75 5.71 1.46 6.34
N GLY A 76 4.61 1.12 7.03
CA GLY A 76 4.27 1.72 8.33
C GLY A 76 5.35 1.51 9.40
N SER A 77 5.99 0.34 9.42
CA SER A 77 7.13 0.06 10.31
C SER A 77 8.36 0.92 9.96
N ARG A 78 8.65 1.07 8.66
CA ARG A 78 9.78 1.88 8.17
C ARG A 78 9.60 3.37 8.44
N ILE A 79 8.38 3.91 8.31
CA ILE A 79 8.08 5.31 8.64
C ILE A 79 8.41 5.59 10.11
N LYS A 80 8.04 4.68 11.02
CA LYS A 80 8.39 4.81 12.44
C LYS A 80 9.90 4.76 12.69
N LYS A 81 10.63 3.86 12.02
CA LYS A 81 12.09 3.78 12.10
C LYS A 81 12.77 5.05 11.57
N MET A 82 12.32 5.57 10.44
CA MET A 82 12.83 6.80 9.83
C MET A 82 12.76 7.99 10.81
N VAL A 83 11.62 8.16 11.51
CA VAL A 83 11.46 9.21 12.53
C VAL A 83 12.42 9.00 13.70
N LYS A 84 12.51 7.77 14.22
CA LYS A 84 13.41 7.45 15.33
C LYS A 84 14.88 7.73 14.99
N ASN A 85 15.31 7.33 13.79
CA ASN A 85 16.68 7.56 13.33
C ASN A 85 16.96 9.05 13.15
N SER A 86 16.03 9.81 12.57
CA SER A 86 16.17 11.27 12.44
C SER A 86 16.25 11.98 13.81
N GLN A 87 15.49 11.53 14.81
CA GLN A 87 15.58 12.07 16.17
C GLN A 87 16.92 11.75 16.86
N ALA A 88 17.51 10.60 16.55
CA ALA A 88 18.81 10.18 17.05
C ALA A 88 20.00 10.83 16.30
N GLY A 89 19.75 11.76 15.38
CA GLY A 89 20.78 12.36 14.52
C GLY A 89 21.39 11.38 13.51
N GLN A 90 20.77 10.23 13.30
CA GLN A 90 21.21 9.19 12.38
C GLN A 90 20.61 9.39 10.99
N SER A 91 21.26 8.83 9.97
CA SER A 91 20.79 8.88 8.60
C SER A 91 19.43 8.20 8.44
N ALA A 92 18.44 8.96 7.98
CA ALA A 92 17.10 8.47 7.66
C ALA A 92 16.94 8.04 6.19
N SER A 93 18.02 8.16 5.40
CA SER A 93 18.00 7.98 3.94
C SER A 93 17.67 6.56 3.49
N GLU A 94 18.16 5.53 4.20
CA GLU A 94 17.91 4.13 3.85
C GLU A 94 16.44 3.75 4.02
N ASP A 95 15.83 4.13 5.15
CA ASP A 95 14.41 3.90 5.38
C ASP A 95 13.56 4.72 4.41
N ALA A 96 13.92 5.96 4.11
CA ALA A 96 13.23 6.78 3.10
C ALA A 96 13.26 6.13 1.71
N GLY A 97 14.41 5.60 1.29
CA GLY A 97 14.56 4.86 0.04
C GLY A 97 13.65 3.62 -0.01
N LYS A 98 13.59 2.84 1.08
CA LYS A 98 12.71 1.67 1.19
C LYS A 98 11.23 2.06 1.14
N ILE A 99 10.82 3.10 1.85
CA ILE A 99 9.43 3.60 1.84
C ILE A 99 9.06 4.04 0.40
N LYS A 100 9.96 4.68 -0.34
CA LYS A 100 9.74 5.06 -1.75
C LYS A 100 9.55 3.84 -2.64
N SER A 101 10.42 2.85 -2.56
CA SER A 101 10.30 1.60 -3.34
C SER A 101 9.02 0.85 -3.02
N PHE A 102 8.68 0.71 -1.73
CA PHE A 102 7.43 0.10 -1.29
C PHE A 102 6.20 0.87 -1.77
N SER A 103 6.26 2.20 -1.83
CA SER A 103 5.16 3.01 -2.36
C SER A 103 4.92 2.75 -3.85
N TRP A 104 5.98 2.55 -4.63
CA TRP A 104 5.87 2.18 -6.04
C TRP A 104 5.30 0.78 -6.23
N ILE A 105 5.79 -0.20 -5.47
CA ILE A 105 5.26 -1.57 -5.51
C ILE A 105 3.78 -1.58 -5.17
N ALA A 106 3.37 -0.88 -4.09
CA ALA A 106 1.97 -0.79 -3.70
C ALA A 106 1.13 -0.07 -4.76
N ALA A 107 1.64 1.01 -5.38
CA ALA A 107 0.92 1.73 -6.43
C ALA A 107 0.67 0.84 -7.66
N ILE A 108 1.70 0.15 -8.14
CA ILE A 108 1.59 -0.78 -9.27
C ILE A 108 0.63 -1.92 -8.94
N ALA A 109 0.76 -2.51 -7.75
CA ALA A 109 -0.12 -3.60 -7.31
C ALA A 109 -1.59 -3.17 -7.23
N VAL A 110 -1.89 -1.95 -6.76
CA VAL A 110 -3.26 -1.39 -6.75
C VAL A 110 -3.78 -1.20 -8.18
N VAL A 111 -2.99 -0.64 -9.09
CA VAL A 111 -3.40 -0.44 -10.49
C VAL A 111 -3.70 -1.79 -11.16
N LEU A 112 -2.81 -2.78 -10.97
CA LEU A 112 -3.02 -4.13 -11.47
C LEU A 112 -4.25 -4.79 -10.82
N ALA A 113 -4.46 -4.61 -9.52
CA ALA A 113 -5.64 -5.14 -8.82
C ALA A 113 -6.91 -4.58 -9.44
N ILE A 114 -6.99 -3.26 -9.65
CA ILE A 114 -8.15 -2.62 -10.29
C ILE A 114 -8.34 -3.14 -11.70
N LEU A 115 -7.28 -3.20 -12.51
CA LEU A 115 -7.35 -3.68 -13.90
C LEU A 115 -7.90 -5.11 -13.96
N ILE A 116 -7.35 -6.02 -13.16
CA ILE A 116 -7.81 -7.40 -13.08
C ILE A 116 -9.26 -7.42 -12.57
N MET A 117 -9.55 -6.81 -11.42
CA MET A 117 -10.89 -6.85 -10.80
C MET A 117 -12.01 -6.27 -11.68
N THR A 118 -11.70 -5.34 -12.58
CA THR A 118 -12.69 -4.73 -13.49
C THR A 118 -12.79 -5.41 -14.84
N ASN A 119 -11.85 -6.30 -15.18
CA ASN A 119 -11.78 -6.98 -16.47
C ASN A 119 -11.60 -8.49 -16.30
N PRO A 120 -12.65 -9.22 -15.86
CA PRO A 120 -12.59 -10.67 -15.65
C PRO A 120 -12.15 -11.47 -16.89
N GLN A 121 -12.41 -10.94 -18.08
CA GLN A 121 -12.02 -11.53 -19.37
C GLN A 121 -10.50 -11.58 -19.63
N ILE A 122 -9.66 -10.87 -18.87
CA ILE A 122 -8.20 -10.90 -19.08
C ILE A 122 -7.59 -12.25 -18.69
N LEU A 123 -8.20 -12.91 -17.70
CA LEU A 123 -7.71 -14.16 -17.09
C LEU A 123 -8.79 -15.25 -17.10
N SER A 124 -9.78 -15.12 -18.00
CA SER A 124 -10.89 -16.07 -18.19
C SER A 124 -10.45 -17.34 -18.89
#